data_AF-A0A0C2W2S5-F1
#
_entry.id   AF-A0A0C2W2S5-F1
#
_cell.length_a   1.000
_cell.length_b   1.000
_cell.length_c   1.000
_cell.angle_alpha   90.00
_cell.angle_beta   90.00
_cell.angle_gamma   90.00
#
_symmetry.space_group_name_H-M   'P 1'
#
loop_
_entity.id
_entity.type
_entity.pdbx_description
1 polymer ?
#
loop_
_entity_poly.entity_id
_entity_poly.type
_entity_poly.pdbx_seq_one_letter_code
_entity_poly.pdbx_strand_id
1 'polypeptide(L)' 'IPREDDPETRQYYSCVMLALLKPWRTLNDLIGSSSSWAEALEEYLQKPSSLFARRFKENAQFYHDCKEAA' A
#
# COMPACT_ATOMS: atom_id res chain seq x y z
N ILE A 1 8.51 -4.17 -6.59
CA ILE A 1 7.32 -3.59 -5.94
C ILE A 1 7.08 -2.24 -6.62
N PRO A 2 5.83 -1.84 -6.93
CA PRO A 2 5.57 -0.54 -7.55
C PRO A 2 5.99 0.59 -6.59
N ARG A 3 6.47 1.71 -7.12
CA ARG A 3 6.87 2.86 -6.31
C ARG A 3 5.66 3.64 -5.83
N GLU A 4 5.74 4.22 -4.64
CA GLU A 4 4.69 5.07 -4.11
C GLU A 4 4.62 6.45 -4.79
N ASP A 5 5.77 6.93 -5.27
CA ASP A 5 5.98 8.33 -5.67
C ASP A 5 5.45 8.67 -7.07
N ASP A 6 4.89 7.69 -7.78
CA ASP A 6 4.32 7.87 -9.11
C ASP A 6 2.78 8.03 -9.01
N PRO A 7 2.25 9.24 -9.26
CA PRO A 7 0.82 9.51 -9.18
C PRO A 7 -0.01 8.71 -10.18
N GLU A 8 0.55 8.39 -11.36
CA GLU A 8 -0.15 7.63 -12.40
C GLU A 8 -0.38 6.18 -11.98
N THR A 9 0.53 5.62 -11.19
CA THR A 9 0.45 4.23 -10.72
C THR A 9 -0.06 4.11 -9.28
N ARG A 10 -0.37 5.22 -8.60
CA ARG A 10 -0.79 5.23 -7.19
C ARG A 10 -1.99 4.33 -6.88
N GLN A 11 -3.02 4.30 -7.74
CA GLN A 11 -4.17 3.41 -7.56
C GLN A 11 -3.78 1.93 -7.65
N TYR A 12 -2.94 1.59 -8.62
CA TYR A 12 -2.44 0.23 -8.81
C TYR A 12 -1.53 -0.20 -7.65
N TYR A 13 -0.60 0.68 -7.25
CA TYR A 13 0.24 0.50 -6.07
C TYR A 13 -0.62 0.22 -4.83
N SER A 14 -1.64 1.04 -4.58
CA SER A 14 -2.49 0.88 -3.40
C SER A 14 -3.27 -0.44 -3.40
N CYS A 15 -3.78 -0.86 -4.55
CA CYS A 15 -4.43 -2.16 -4.70
C CYS A 15 -3.46 -3.32 -4.40
N VAL A 16 -2.25 -3.28 -4.96
CA VAL A 16 -1.21 -4.30 -4.72
C VAL A 16 -0.79 -4.34 -3.26
N MET A 17 -0.59 -3.19 -2.61
CA MET A 17 -0.24 -3.10 -1.20
C MET A 17 -1.35 -3.68 -0.31
N LEU A 18 -2.61 -3.36 -0.59
CA LEU A 18 -3.75 -3.95 0.11
C LEU A 18 -3.79 -5.47 -0.06
N ALA A 19 -3.64 -5.97 -1.28
CA ALA A 19 -3.63 -7.41 -1.57
C ALA A 19 -2.48 -8.14 -0.86
N LEU A 20 -1.34 -7.49 -0.65
CA LEU A 20 -0.18 -8.09 0.01
C LEU A 20 -0.29 -8.07 1.54
N LEU A 21 -0.81 -6.99 2.12
CA LEU A 21 -0.67 -6.69 3.55
C LEU A 21 -1.94 -6.92 4.37
N LYS A 22 -3.10 -6.75 3.74
CA LYS A 22 -4.39 -6.97 4.40
C LYS A 22 -4.77 -8.45 4.25
N PRO A 23 -5.43 -9.08 5.22
CA PRO A 23 -6.09 -10.37 5.01
C PRO A 23 -7.36 -10.18 4.17
N TRP A 24 -7.58 -11.00 3.14
CA TRP A 24 -8.74 -10.90 2.25
C TRP A 24 -9.15 -12.25 1.67
N ARG A 25 -10.41 -12.35 1.21
CA ARG A 25 -10.94 -13.48 0.45
C ARG A 25 -11.45 -13.05 -0.92
N THR A 26 -11.93 -11.81 -1.01
CA THR A 26 -12.49 -11.19 -2.20
C THR A 26 -11.89 -9.80 -2.40
N LEU A 27 -12.03 -9.24 -3.61
CA LEU A 27 -11.59 -7.86 -3.88
C LEU A 27 -12.37 -6.82 -3.07
N ASN A 28 -13.63 -7.11 -2.70
CA ASN A 28 -14.41 -6.23 -1.84
C ASN A 28 -13.84 -6.14 -0.42
N ASP A 29 -13.20 -7.20 0.07
CA ASP A 29 -12.52 -7.13 1.38
C ASP A 29 -11.35 -6.15 1.34
N LEU A 30 -10.75 -5.92 0.16
CA LEU A 30 -9.63 -5.00 0.00
C LEU A 30 -10.09 -3.54 -0.02
N ILE A 31 -10.99 -3.16 -0.94
CA ILE A 31 -11.47 -1.78 -1.10
C ILE A 31 -12.48 -1.35 -0.02
N GLY A 32 -13.28 -2.28 0.49
CA GLY A 32 -14.31 -1.99 1.47
C GLY A 32 -15.34 -0.98 0.95
N SER A 33 -15.54 0.09 1.71
CA SER A 33 -16.45 1.19 1.39
C SER A 33 -15.76 2.43 0.81
N SER A 34 -14.44 2.39 0.64
CA SER A 34 -13.69 3.55 0.15
C SER A 34 -13.95 3.78 -1.33
N SER A 35 -13.89 5.04 -1.75
CA SER A 35 -14.17 5.45 -3.13
C SER A 35 -13.00 5.18 -4.09
N SER A 36 -11.80 4.96 -3.55
CA SER A 36 -10.60 4.64 -4.30
C SER A 36 -9.65 3.70 -3.55
N TRP A 37 -8.73 3.05 -4.26
CA TRP A 37 -7.74 2.17 -3.66
C TRP A 37 -6.75 2.90 -2.75
N ALA A 38 -6.40 4.13 -3.14
CA ALA A 38 -5.52 4.99 -2.34
C ALA A 38 -6.14 5.32 -0.97
N GLU A 39 -7.41 5.70 -0.97
CA GLU A 39 -8.18 5.96 0.26
C GLU A 39 -8.29 4.69 1.12
N ALA A 40 -8.63 3.54 0.51
CA ALA A 40 -8.69 2.26 1.23
C ALA A 40 -7.36 1.86 1.88
N LEU A 41 -6.23 2.11 1.20
CA LEU A 41 -4.91 1.84 1.76
C LEU A 41 -4.61 2.80 2.92
N GLU A 42 -4.91 4.08 2.78
CA GLU A 42 -4.68 5.07 3.83
C GLU A 42 -5.50 4.77 5.08
N GLU A 43 -6.79 4.48 4.93
CA GLU A 43 -7.65 4.00 6.01
C GLU A 43 -7.10 2.74 6.68
N TYR A 44 -6.60 1.79 5.88
CA TYR A 44 -5.99 0.58 6.42
C TYR A 44 -4.73 0.88 7.23
N LEU A 45 -3.85 1.76 6.76
CA LEU A 45 -2.59 2.12 7.44
C LEU A 45 -2.80 2.93 8.72
N GLN A 46 -3.93 3.63 8.87
CA GLN A 46 -4.30 4.32 10.10
C GLN A 46 -4.73 3.37 11.23
N LYS A 47 -5.06 2.10 10.93
CA LYS A 47 -5.46 1.14 11.95
C LYS A 47 -4.30 0.80 12.92
N PRO A 48 -4.57 0.58 14.20
CA PRO A 48 -3.52 0.13 15.13
C PRO A 48 -2.86 -1.20 14.71
N SER A 49 -3.61 -2.09 14.07
CA SER A 49 -3.15 -3.41 13.64
C SER A 49 -2.21 -3.40 12.42
N SER A 50 -2.12 -2.29 11.69
CA SER A 50 -1.31 -2.18 10.45
C SER A 50 0.10 -1.63 10.70
N LEU A 51 0.62 -1.77 11.92
CA LEU A 51 2.02 -1.43 12.26
C LEU A 51 3.03 -2.14 11.33
N PHE A 52 2.83 -3.44 11.06
CA PHE A 52 3.69 -4.18 10.14
C PHE A 52 3.60 -3.62 8.71
N ALA A 53 2.39 -3.33 8.24
CA ALA A 53 2.16 -2.79 6.90
C ALA A 53 2.84 -1.44 6.69
N ARG A 54 2.79 -0.54 7.69
CA ARG A 54 3.51 0.75 7.66
C ARG A 54 5.02 0.56 7.55
N ARG A 55 5.60 -0.30 8.40
CA ARG A 55 7.04 -0.60 8.33
C ARG A 55 7.45 -1.25 7.01
N PHE A 56 6.63 -2.16 6.48
CA PHE A 56 6.88 -2.79 5.19
C PHE A 56 6.92 -1.75 4.07
N LYS A 57 5.95 -0.85 4.06
CA LYS A 57 5.85 0.26 3.10
C LYS A 57 7.08 1.18 3.16
N GLU A 58 7.48 1.61 4.35
CA GLU A 58 8.68 2.44 4.58
C GLU A 58 9.95 1.74 4.08
N ASN A 59 10.12 0.46 4.41
CA ASN A 59 11.28 -0.32 3.96
C ASN A 59 11.30 -0.53 2.45
N ALA A 60 10.14 -0.74 1.82
CA ALA A 60 10.03 -0.87 0.37
C ALA A 60 10.46 0.42 -0.33
N GLN A 61 10.05 1.58 0.19
CA GLN A 61 10.49 2.87 -0.34
C GLN A 61 12.00 3.07 -0.13
N PHE A 62 12.51 2.80 1.07
CA PHE A 62 13.94 2.90 1.37
C PHE A 62 14.81 2.02 0.44
N TYR A 63 14.36 0.81 0.10
CA TYR A 63 15.04 -0.04 -0.88
C TYR A 63 15.16 0.64 -2.26
N HIS A 64 14.11 1.31 -2.70
CA HIS A 64 14.13 2.04 -3.96
C HIS A 64 15.08 3.24 -3.90
N ASP A 65 15.06 3.99 -2.81
CA ASP A 65 15.93 5.15 -2.60
C ASP A 65 17.42 4.73 -2.61
N CYS A 66 17.77 3.63 -1.92
CA CYS A 66 19.12 3.07 -1.97
C CYS A 66 19.53 2.60 -3.37
N LYS A 67 18.59 2.04 -4.13
CA LYS A 67 18.88 1.57 -5.49
C LYS A 67 19.15 2.71 -6.47
N GLU A 68 18.51 3.88 -6.29
CA GLU A 68 18.77 5.05 -7.12
C GLU A 68 20.02 5.83 -6.73
N ALA A 69 20.43 5.74 -5.47
CA ALA A 69 21.62 6.42 -4.97
C ALA A 69 22.95 5.70 -5.32
N ALA A 70 22.90 4.50 -5.91
CA ALA A 70 24.05 3.65 -6.26
C ALA A 70 24.35 3.66 -7.76
#